data_AF-A0A0D3HZK9-F1
#
_entry.id   AF-A0A0D3HZK9-F1
#
_cell.length_a   1.000
_cell.length_b   1.000
_cell.length_c   1.000
_cell.angle_alpha   90.00
_cell.angle_beta   90.00
_cell.angle_gamma   90.00
#
_symmetry.space_group_name_H-M   'P 1'
#
loop_
_entity.id
_entity.type
_entity.pdbx_description
1 polymer ?
#
loop_
_entity_poly.entity_id
_entity_poly.type
_entity_poly.pdbx_seq_one_letter_code
_entity_poly.pdbx_strand_id
1 'polypeptide(L)'
;TASGLRYFDFAEGSGAPPRFGQLIRFHYVGYTATDDSLEPFDSSYERRTPYFTKHGNGFTVQGLEEALHTMRPGGRRRVILPPKLSY
;
A
#
# COMPACT_ATOMS: atom_id res chain seq x y z
N THR A 1 12.18 -4.95 -4.74
CA THR A 1 13.12 -3.94 -4.20
C THR A 1 14.16 -4.65 -3.34
N ALA A 2 15.16 -3.94 -2.81
CA ALA A 2 16.18 -4.54 -1.93
C ALA A 2 15.59 -5.16 -0.66
N SER A 3 14.44 -4.65 -0.18
CA SER A 3 13.74 -5.20 0.98
C SER A 3 12.98 -6.49 0.67
N GLY A 4 12.86 -6.92 -0.59
CA GLY A 4 12.06 -8.07 -1.00
C GLY A 4 10.59 -7.73 -1.31
N LEU A 5 10.19 -6.47 -1.13
CA LEU A 5 8.91 -5.97 -1.62
C LEU A 5 8.83 -6.11 -3.14
N ARG A 6 7.73 -6.68 -3.64
CA ARG A 6 7.44 -6.76 -5.08
C ARG A 6 6.21 -5.92 -5.37
N TYR A 7 6.18 -5.26 -6.52
CA TYR A 7 5.00 -4.53 -6.94
C TYR A 7 4.86 -4.53 -8.45
N PHE A 8 3.65 -4.22 -8.90
CA PHE A 8 3.30 -3.99 -10.29
C PHE A 8 2.40 -2.77 -10.40
N ASP A 9 2.76 -1.81 -11.24
CA ASP A 9 1.96 -0.62 -11.52
C ASP A 9 0.99 -0.88 -12.67
N PHE A 10 -0.30 -0.74 -12.39
CA PHE A 10 -1.34 -0.75 -13.43
C PHE A 10 -1.47 0.62 -14.09
N ALA A 11 -1.26 1.67 -13.29
CA ALA A 11 -1.27 3.05 -13.75
C ALA A 11 -0.31 3.85 -12.87
N GLU A 12 0.60 4.58 -13.50
CA GLU A 12 1.42 5.55 -12.78
C GLU A 12 0.64 6.84 -12.56
N GLY A 13 0.70 7.35 -11.34
CA GLY A 13 0.10 8.63 -10.99
C GLY A 13 0.93 9.81 -11.49
N SER A 14 0.38 11.01 -11.28
CA SER A 14 1.06 12.26 -11.62
C SER A 14 1.31 13.12 -10.37
N GLY A 15 2.31 13.99 -10.43
CA GLY A 15 2.69 14.85 -9.31
C GLY A 15 3.80 14.27 -8.44
N ALA A 16 4.03 14.93 -7.31
CA ALA A 16 5.12 14.59 -6.41
C ALA A 16 4.78 13.36 -5.53
N PRO A 17 5.76 12.48 -5.25
CA PRO A 17 5.59 11.43 -4.26
C PRO A 17 5.35 12.02 -2.86
N PRO A 18 4.73 11.25 -1.93
CA PRO A 18 4.41 11.73 -0.60
C PRO A 18 5.68 12.01 0.22
N ARG A 19 5.65 13.10 0.97
CA ARG A 19 6.71 13.47 1.93
C ARG A 19 6.40 12.93 3.31
N PHE A 20 7.43 12.65 4.11
CA PHE A 20 7.25 12.27 5.52
C PHE A 20 6.43 13.33 6.27
N GLY A 21 5.48 12.85 7.07
CA GLY A 21 4.55 13.68 7.82
C GLY A 21 3.37 14.25 7.02
N GLN A 22 3.31 14.02 5.71
CA GLN A 22 2.17 14.42 4.88
C GLN A 22 0.97 13.49 5.13
N LEU A 23 -0.24 14.06 5.15
CA LEU A 23 -1.45 13.25 5.14
C LEU A 23 -1.67 12.67 3.75
N ILE A 24 -1.85 11.36 3.70
CA ILE A 24 -2.14 10.62 2.48
C ILE A 24 -3.50 9.94 2.61
N ARG A 25 -4.19 9.86 1.47
CA ARG A 25 -5.50 9.20 1.35
C ARG A 25 -5.47 8.27 0.15
N PHE A 26 -5.88 7.03 0.33
CA PHE A 26 -5.93 6.05 -0.74
C PHE A 26 -7.03 5.02 -0.55
N HIS A 27 -7.41 4.38 -1.65
CA HIS A 27 -8.23 3.17 -1.61
C HIS A 27 -7.36 1.92 -1.76
N TYR A 28 -7.79 0.82 -1.15
CA TYR A 28 -7.09 -0.45 -1.22
C TYR A 28 -8.06 -1.63 -1.05
N VAL A 29 -7.59 -2.80 -1.46
CA VAL A 29 -8.15 -4.10 -1.09
C VAL A 29 -6.99 -4.94 -0.57
N GLY A 30 -7.13 -5.46 0.64
CA GLY A 30 -6.13 -6.23 1.36
C GLY A 30 -6.46 -7.71 1.32
N TYR A 31 -5.43 -8.52 1.04
CA TYR A 31 -5.54 -9.97 1.01
C TYR A 31 -4.41 -10.59 1.83
N THR A 32 -4.72 -11.70 2.49
CA THR A 32 -3.74 -12.60 3.10
C THR A 32 -3.44 -13.70 2.08
N ALA A 33 -2.18 -13.79 1.68
CA ALA A 33 -1.71 -14.83 0.79
C ALA A 33 -1.17 -16.01 1.59
N THR A 34 -1.62 -17.21 1.26
CA THR A 34 -1.01 -18.48 1.67
C THR A 34 -0.46 -19.18 0.42
N ASP A 35 0.17 -20.34 0.59
CA ASP A 35 0.66 -21.12 -0.56
C ASP A 35 -0.48 -21.54 -1.51
N ASP A 36 -1.69 -21.73 -0.95
CA ASP A 36 -2.84 -22.28 -1.68
C ASP A 36 -4.00 -21.28 -1.90
N SER A 37 -3.99 -20.12 -1.23
CA SER A 37 -5.12 -19.20 -1.25
C SER A 37 -4.75 -17.72 -1.16
N LEU A 38 -5.71 -16.87 -1.55
CA LEU A 38 -5.64 -15.42 -1.43
C LEU A 38 -6.95 -14.91 -0.84
N GLU A 39 -7.03 -14.87 0.49
CA GLU A 39 -8.25 -14.52 1.22
C GLU A 39 -8.33 -13.01 1.47
N PRO A 40 -9.44 -12.34 1.14
CA PRO A 40 -9.62 -10.92 1.47
C PRO A 40 -9.74 -10.75 2.99
N PHE A 41 -9.03 -9.78 3.55
CA PHE A 41 -9.18 -9.41 4.97
C PHE A 41 -9.83 -8.03 5.16
N ASP A 42 -9.68 -7.13 4.19
CA ASP A 42 -10.24 -5.78 4.27
C ASP A 42 -10.35 -5.10 2.89
N SER A 43 -11.31 -4.21 2.73
CA SER A 43 -11.53 -3.42 1.51
C SER A 43 -12.09 -2.05 1.84
N SER A 44 -11.35 -1.00 1.46
CA SER A 44 -11.85 0.37 1.62
C SER A 44 -12.98 0.71 0.65
N TYR A 45 -13.10 -0.03 -0.46
CA TYR A 45 -14.20 0.09 -1.40
C TYR A 45 -15.50 -0.47 -0.83
N GLU A 46 -15.45 -1.62 -0.14
CA GLU A 46 -16.62 -2.21 0.53
C GLU A 46 -17.13 -1.30 1.64
N ARG A 47 -16.22 -0.71 2.42
CA ARG A 47 -16.54 0.30 3.44
C ARG A 47 -16.96 1.65 2.88
N ARG A 48 -16.85 1.87 1.56
CA ARG A 48 -17.10 3.14 0.86
C ARG A 48 -16.38 4.34 1.48
N THR A 49 -15.27 4.10 2.15
CA THR A 49 -14.53 5.11 2.91
C THR A 49 -13.04 4.90 2.66
N PRO A 50 -12.32 5.90 2.13
CA PRO A 50 -10.89 5.77 1.89
C PRO A 50 -10.11 5.70 3.20
N TYR A 51 -8.92 5.12 3.15
CA TYR A 51 -8.01 5.10 4.28
C TYR A 51 -7.19 6.38 4.33
N PHE A 52 -6.97 6.89 5.54
CA PHE A 52 -6.17 8.08 5.80
C PHE A 52 -5.07 7.74 6.78
N THR A 53 -3.85 8.16 6.48
CA THR A 53 -2.73 8.07 7.43
C THR A 53 -1.75 9.21 7.19
N LYS A 54 -0.87 9.44 8.17
CA LYS A 54 0.28 10.33 8.05
C LYS A 54 1.47 9.50 7.58
N HIS A 55 2.08 9.86 6.45
CA HIS A 55 3.19 9.08 5.88
C HIS A 55 4.38 9.01 6.84
N GLY A 56 4.84 7.80 7.15
CA GLY A 56 5.98 7.53 8.05
C GLY A 56 5.66 7.70 9.54
N ASN A 57 4.40 7.48 9.94
CA ASN A 57 4.00 7.51 11.35
C ASN A 57 4.09 6.13 12.03
N GLY A 58 4.40 5.06 11.28
CA GLY A 58 4.53 3.71 11.81
C GLY A 58 3.21 3.02 12.17
N PHE A 59 2.06 3.59 11.81
CA PHE A 59 0.74 2.98 12.05
C PHE A 59 0.33 2.03 10.91
N THR A 60 1.05 2.03 9.78
CA THR A 60 0.90 1.06 8.70
C THR A 60 2.10 0.12 8.65
N VAL A 61 1.90 -1.09 8.10
CA VAL A 61 2.99 -2.06 7.91
C VAL A 61 4.11 -1.47 7.04
N GLN A 62 5.36 -1.80 7.39
CA GLN A 62 6.54 -1.17 6.81
C GLN A 62 6.60 -1.29 5.28
N GLY A 63 6.23 -2.44 4.72
CA GLY A 63 6.25 -2.60 3.27
C GLY A 63 5.18 -1.77 2.56
N LEU A 64 4.04 -1.49 3.20
CA LEU A 64 3.06 -0.55 2.64
C LEU A 64 3.61 0.88 2.65
N GLU A 65 4.31 1.31 3.70
CA GLU A 65 4.98 2.61 3.72
C GLU A 65 6.04 2.72 2.62
N GLU A 66 6.89 1.70 2.44
CA GLU A 66 7.89 1.65 1.37
C GLU A 66 7.23 1.77 -0.01
N ALA A 67 6.14 1.03 -0.24
CA ALA A 67 5.42 1.08 -1.50
C ALA A 67 4.81 2.47 -1.75
N LEU A 68 4.12 3.03 -0.76
CA LEU A 68 3.48 4.35 -0.86
C LEU A 68 4.50 5.47 -1.05
N HIS A 69 5.69 5.37 -0.47
CA HIS A 69 6.74 6.38 -0.59
C HIS A 69 7.16 6.64 -2.04
N THR A 70 7.05 5.63 -2.91
CA THR A 70 7.41 5.73 -4.33
C THR A 70 6.20 5.94 -5.24
N MET A 71 4.99 5.88 -4.71
CA MET A 71 3.77 6.10 -5.49
C MET A 71 3.48 7.59 -5.69
N ARG A 72 2.77 7.88 -6.78
CA ARG A 72 2.31 9.24 -7.11
C ARG A 72 0.79 9.31 -7.02
N PRO A 73 0.22 10.49 -6.68
CA PRO A 73 -1.21 10.71 -6.66
C PRO A 73 -1.91 10.23 -7.95
N GLY A 74 -3.01 9.50 -7.79
CA GLY A 74 -3.76 8.90 -8.90
C GLY A 74 -3.20 7.57 -9.43
N GLY A 75 -2.04 7.11 -8.93
CA GLY A 75 -1.48 5.82 -9.32
C GLY A 75 -2.24 4.63 -8.75
N ARG A 76 -2.16 3.49 -9.44
CA ARG A 76 -2.74 2.21 -9.02
C ARG A 76 -1.67 1.11 -9.10
N ARG A 77 -1.41 0.48 -7.96
CA ARG A 77 -0.34 -0.51 -7.79
C ARG A 77 -0.85 -1.74 -7.06
N ARG A 78 -0.40 -2.93 -7.46
CA ARG A 78 -0.43 -4.13 -6.61
C ARG A 78 0.89 -4.24 -5.88
N VAL A 79 0.84 -4.47 -4.58
CA VAL A 79 2.01 -4.68 -3.73
C VAL A 79 1.94 -6.07 -3.14
N ILE A 80 3.05 -6.81 -3.20
CA ILE A 80 3.23 -8.12 -2.59
C ILE A 80 4.27 -7.95 -1.48
N LEU A 81 3.79 -8.04 -0.24
CA LEU A 81 4.59 -7.87 0.96
C LEU A 81 5.20 -9.23 1.36
N PRO A 82 6.53 -9.35 1.50
CA PRO A 82 7.12 -10.51 2.16
C PRO A 82 6.79 -10.48 3.67
N PRO A 83 6.79 -11.64 4.36
CA PRO A 83 6.40 -11.74 5.78
C PRO A 83 7.13 -10.75 6.70
N LYS A 84 8.43 -10.52 6.47
CA LYS A 84 9.24 -9.58 7.26
C LYS A 84 8.82 -8.10 7.12
N LEU A 85 7.97 -7.76 6.14
CA LEU A 85 7.45 -6.41 5.91
C LEU A 85 5.92 -6.33 6.12
N SER A 86 5.30 -7.43 6.57
CA SER A 86 3.90 -7.51 6.97
C SER A 86 3.78 -7.59 8.50
N TYR A 87 2.59 -7.94 8.99
CA TYR A 87 2.40 -8.45 10.35
C TYR A 87 3.05 -9.83 10.52
#